data_AF-A0A0L7KVD1-F1
#
_entry.id   AF-A0A0L7KVD1-F1
#
_cell.length_a   1.000
_cell.length_b   1.000
_cell.length_c   1.000
_cell.angle_alpha   90.00
_cell.angle_beta   90.00
_cell.angle_gamma   90.00
#
_symmetry.space_group_name_H-M   'P 1'
#
loop_
_entity.id
_entity.type
_entity.pdbx_description
1 polymer ?
#
loop_
_entity_poly.entity_id
_entity_poly.type
_entity_poly.pdbx_seq_one_letter_code
_entity_poly.pdbx_strand_id
1 'polypeptide(L)'
;MSEAPSTNAAFPRMDHEGKTTLCLATHTVSGPGGAPAAPGEERPLTLGQLMGKLNHGTGTLHTQREDRRNIAKGVRPLTYGPFSSYAPSYDATFASLTKEESHLIYHTLLDVESLRSLSELGVDVEFLSEVEDDIAASQRDYGIAPALRHTADLIQRLYKEQWDRVDVEFLSEVEDDIAASQRDYGIASALRHTANLIQRLYKEQWDRIDFLETHFSNR
;
A
#
# COMPACT_ATOMS: atom_id res chain seq x y z
N MET A 1 -47.79 -57.35 46.10
CA MET A 1 -47.89 -56.25 47.10
C MET A 1 -47.30 -55.02 46.43
N SER A 2 -48.11 -53.97 46.36
CA SER A 2 -47.90 -52.72 45.62
C SER A 2 -46.85 -51.84 46.29
N GLU A 3 -45.84 -51.41 45.55
CA GLU A 3 -44.87 -50.41 46.01
C GLU A 3 -45.45 -49.01 45.73
N ALA A 4 -45.63 -48.22 46.78
CA ALA A 4 -46.22 -46.89 46.71
C ALA A 4 -45.22 -45.86 46.15
N PRO A 5 -45.65 -44.87 45.36
CA PRO A 5 -44.74 -43.85 44.83
C PRO A 5 -44.36 -42.85 45.93
N SER A 6 -43.06 -42.68 46.16
CA SER A 6 -42.51 -41.66 47.06
C SER A 6 -42.58 -40.27 46.39
N THR A 7 -43.77 -39.67 46.37
CA THR A 7 -43.94 -38.31 45.85
C THR A 7 -43.57 -37.28 46.93
N ASN A 8 -42.39 -36.68 46.80
CA ASN A 8 -42.00 -35.52 47.58
C ASN A 8 -42.88 -34.34 47.10
N ALA A 9 -43.86 -33.94 47.90
CA ALA A 9 -44.96 -33.03 47.49
C ALA A 9 -44.52 -31.67 46.92
N ALA A 10 -43.26 -31.27 47.18
CA ALA A 10 -42.70 -30.03 46.69
C ALA A 10 -42.26 -30.08 45.20
N PHE A 11 -41.93 -31.26 44.66
CA PHE A 11 -41.35 -31.38 43.31
C PHE A 11 -41.92 -32.60 42.55
N PRO A 12 -43.10 -32.46 41.93
CA PRO A 12 -43.81 -33.58 41.27
C PRO A 12 -43.07 -34.20 40.07
N ARG A 13 -42.05 -33.52 39.54
CA ARG A 13 -41.27 -33.92 38.35
C ARG A 13 -39.83 -34.34 38.68
N MET A 14 -39.55 -34.60 39.96
CA MET A 14 -38.21 -35.01 40.40
C MET A 14 -38.06 -36.52 40.30
N ASP A 15 -37.05 -36.98 39.59
CA ASP A 15 -36.72 -38.39 39.48
C ASP A 15 -36.17 -38.93 40.81
N HIS A 16 -36.11 -40.25 40.96
CA HIS A 16 -35.57 -40.95 42.12
C HIS A 16 -34.13 -40.57 42.49
N GLU A 17 -33.37 -40.01 41.53
CA GLU A 17 -32.01 -39.47 41.71
C GLU A 17 -31.98 -38.00 42.19
N GLY A 18 -33.14 -37.38 42.44
CA GLY A 18 -33.23 -35.97 42.85
C GLY A 18 -33.09 -34.95 41.72
N LYS A 19 -33.06 -35.41 40.46
CA LYS A 19 -32.94 -34.55 39.28
C LYS A 19 -34.32 -34.12 38.80
N THR A 20 -34.46 -32.86 38.43
CA THR A 20 -35.65 -32.33 37.76
C THR A 20 -35.25 -31.85 36.37
N THR A 21 -35.95 -32.30 35.34
CA THR A 21 -35.73 -31.84 33.97
C THR A 21 -36.86 -30.91 33.54
N LEU A 22 -36.50 -29.75 32.99
CA LEU A 22 -37.43 -28.71 32.56
C LEU A 22 -37.29 -28.56 31.04
N CYS A 23 -38.33 -28.93 30.30
CA CYS A 23 -38.39 -28.73 28.86
C CYS A 23 -38.94 -27.32 28.59
N LEU A 24 -38.09 -26.45 28.05
CA LEU A 24 -38.47 -25.10 27.63
C LEU A 24 -39.20 -25.18 26.28
N ALA A 25 -40.54 -25.12 26.32
CA ALA A 25 -41.34 -24.97 25.11
C ALA A 25 -41.17 -23.55 24.55
N THR A 26 -40.24 -23.37 23.60
CA THR A 26 -40.17 -22.14 22.81
C THR A 26 -41.35 -22.10 21.85
N HIS A 27 -41.98 -20.94 21.70
CA HIS A 27 -43.21 -20.76 20.93
C HIS A 27 -43.11 -21.31 19.50
N THR A 28 -44.01 -22.26 19.21
CA THR A 28 -44.55 -22.63 17.88
C THR A 28 -43.63 -22.47 16.69
N VAL A 29 -42.90 -23.54 16.37
CA VAL A 29 -42.27 -23.74 15.06
C VAL A 29 -43.37 -23.88 14.01
N SER A 30 -43.41 -22.95 13.06
CA SER A 30 -44.15 -23.13 11.80
C SER A 30 -43.34 -24.06 10.91
N GLY A 31 -43.91 -25.21 10.57
CA GLY A 31 -43.35 -26.19 9.66
C GLY A 31 -43.30 -25.68 8.21
N PRO A 32 -42.64 -26.40 7.29
CA PRO A 32 -42.65 -26.05 5.88
C PRO A 32 -44.09 -26.09 5.36
N GLY A 33 -44.61 -24.93 4.93
CA GLY A 33 -46.01 -24.77 4.51
C GLY A 33 -46.94 -24.13 5.56
N GLY A 34 -46.43 -23.63 6.69
CA GLY A 34 -47.25 -22.87 7.66
C GLY A 34 -47.95 -23.72 8.73
N ALA A 35 -47.86 -25.05 8.67
CA ALA A 35 -48.52 -25.95 9.62
C ALA A 35 -47.75 -26.03 10.95
N PRO A 36 -48.42 -26.13 12.11
CA PRO A 36 -47.74 -26.29 13.40
C PRO A 36 -46.99 -27.62 13.47
N ALA A 37 -45.73 -27.58 13.93
CA ALA A 37 -44.90 -28.78 14.11
C ALA A 37 -45.51 -29.73 15.16
N ALA A 38 -45.42 -31.03 14.91
CA ALA A 38 -45.88 -32.07 15.83
C ALA A 38 -45.11 -31.98 17.17
N PRO A 39 -45.78 -32.22 18.32
CA PRO A 39 -45.15 -32.13 19.63
C PRO A 39 -44.10 -33.25 19.79
N GLY A 40 -42.82 -32.87 19.90
CA GLY A 40 -41.73 -33.79 20.26
C GLY A 40 -40.50 -33.77 19.35
N GLU A 41 -40.53 -33.08 18.20
CA GLU A 41 -39.35 -32.97 17.35
C GLU A 41 -38.49 -31.75 17.72
N GLU A 42 -37.36 -32.00 18.39
CA GLU A 42 -36.32 -30.99 18.59
C GLU A 42 -35.59 -30.74 17.26
N ARG A 43 -35.99 -29.68 16.55
CA ARG A 43 -35.24 -29.19 15.39
C ARG A 43 -34.18 -28.19 15.87
N PRO A 44 -32.89 -28.37 15.55
CA PRO A 44 -31.86 -27.43 15.99
C PRO A 44 -32.12 -26.05 15.39
N LEU A 45 -32.15 -25.03 16.26
CA LEU A 45 -32.33 -23.64 15.87
C LEU A 45 -31.11 -23.20 15.03
N THR A 46 -31.39 -22.61 13.87
CA THR A 46 -30.33 -22.01 13.04
C THR A 46 -30.03 -20.60 13.53
N LEU A 47 -28.77 -20.17 13.52
CA LEU A 47 -28.35 -18.82 13.92
C LEU A 47 -29.15 -17.71 13.22
N GLY A 48 -29.53 -17.91 11.95
CA GLY A 48 -30.36 -16.96 11.21
C GLY A 48 -31.78 -16.77 11.78
N GLN A 49 -32.35 -17.78 12.43
CA GLN A 49 -33.64 -17.66 13.12
C GLN A 49 -33.50 -16.93 14.46
N LEU A 50 -32.34 -17.04 15.12
CA LEU A 50 -32.05 -16.32 16.36
C LEU A 50 -31.76 -14.84 16.12
N MET A 51 -31.03 -14.52 15.05
CA MET A 51 -30.53 -13.18 14.78
C MET A 51 -31.44 -12.33 13.87
N GLY A 52 -32.37 -12.94 13.14
CA GLY A 52 -33.30 -12.24 12.26
C GLY A 52 -32.66 -11.70 10.98
N LYS A 53 -33.44 -10.96 10.17
CA LYS A 53 -32.92 -10.25 8.99
C LYS A 53 -32.23 -8.97 9.44
N LEU A 54 -31.11 -8.62 8.81
CA LEU A 54 -30.37 -7.40 9.11
C LEU A 54 -31.23 -6.17 8.82
N ASN A 55 -31.49 -5.35 9.85
CA ASN A 55 -32.40 -4.21 9.74
C ASN A 55 -31.78 -2.99 9.03
N HIS A 56 -30.44 -2.84 9.07
CA HIS A 56 -29.74 -1.68 8.51
C HIS A 56 -28.59 -2.11 7.60
N GLY A 57 -28.51 -1.49 6.42
CA GLY A 57 -27.62 -1.85 5.32
C GLY A 57 -26.15 -1.46 5.52
N THR A 58 -25.32 -1.90 4.57
CA THR A 58 -23.87 -1.67 4.56
C THR A 58 -23.54 -0.18 4.58
N GLY A 59 -22.61 0.24 5.45
CA GLY A 59 -22.19 1.64 5.62
C GLY A 59 -21.35 2.19 4.47
N THR A 60 -21.06 1.38 3.46
CA THR A 60 -20.30 1.81 2.28
C THR A 60 -21.27 2.18 1.17
N LEU A 61 -21.54 3.48 1.02
CA LEU A 61 -21.92 4.01 -0.29
C LEU A 61 -20.89 3.48 -1.29
N HIS A 62 -21.32 2.97 -2.43
CA HIS A 62 -20.39 2.75 -3.54
C HIS A 62 -19.86 4.14 -3.89
N THR A 63 -18.67 4.49 -3.40
CA THR A 63 -18.01 5.74 -3.78
C THR A 63 -17.99 5.74 -5.30
N GLN A 64 -18.58 6.77 -5.88
CA GLN A 64 -18.57 6.97 -7.33
C GLN A 64 -17.10 7.04 -7.72
N ARG A 65 -16.59 5.94 -8.28
CA ARG A 65 -15.21 5.87 -8.75
C ARG A 65 -15.19 6.68 -10.02
N GLU A 66 -14.77 7.94 -9.91
CA GLU A 66 -14.58 8.78 -11.07
C GLU A 66 -13.62 8.10 -12.04
N ASP A 67 -13.98 8.13 -13.33
CA ASP A 67 -13.09 7.64 -14.36
C ASP A 67 -11.83 8.52 -14.34
N ARG A 68 -10.65 7.89 -14.35
CA ARG A 68 -9.37 8.62 -14.40
C ARG A 68 -9.27 9.53 -15.62
N ARG A 69 -10.07 9.29 -16.66
CA ARG A 69 -10.21 10.15 -17.84
C ARG A 69 -10.92 11.49 -17.55
N ASN A 70 -11.61 11.62 -16.42
CA ASN A 70 -12.30 12.84 -16.01
C ASN A 70 -11.37 13.86 -15.34
N ILE A 71 -10.13 13.48 -15.04
CA ILE A 71 -9.15 14.38 -14.43
C ILE A 71 -8.69 15.37 -15.49
N ALA A 72 -9.03 16.64 -15.30
CA ALA A 72 -8.55 17.73 -16.13
C ALA A 72 -7.04 17.94 -15.90
N LYS A 73 -6.26 17.94 -16.98
CA LYS A 73 -4.80 18.12 -16.96
C LYS A 73 -4.45 19.48 -17.53
N GLY A 74 -3.83 20.33 -16.70
CA GLY A 74 -3.32 21.63 -17.12
C GLY A 74 -2.06 21.52 -17.99
N VAL A 75 -1.79 22.58 -18.76
CA VAL A 75 -0.53 22.76 -19.49
C VAL A 75 0.61 22.93 -18.49
N ARG A 76 1.66 22.11 -18.60
CA ARG A 76 2.77 22.09 -17.64
C ARG A 76 3.78 23.21 -17.97
N PRO A 77 4.13 24.09 -17.02
CA PRO A 77 5.22 25.03 -17.21
C PRO A 77 6.57 24.29 -17.20
N LEU A 78 7.48 24.72 -18.08
CA LEU A 78 8.83 24.19 -18.20
C LEU A 78 9.84 25.26 -17.77
N THR A 79 10.79 24.88 -16.91
CA THR A 79 11.86 25.76 -16.46
C THR A 79 13.20 25.21 -16.94
N TYR A 80 13.81 25.90 -17.91
CA TYR A 80 15.10 25.52 -18.50
C TYR A 80 16.31 26.20 -17.86
N GLY A 81 16.09 27.04 -16.83
CA GLY A 81 17.13 27.77 -16.12
C GLY A 81 17.40 29.20 -16.66
N PRO A 82 18.39 29.91 -16.09
CA PRO A 82 18.72 31.29 -16.45
C PRO A 82 19.12 31.43 -17.94
N PHE A 83 18.78 32.57 -18.56
CA PHE A 83 19.04 32.91 -19.97
C PHE A 83 18.33 32.05 -21.03
N SER A 84 17.30 31.29 -20.64
CA SER A 84 16.54 30.41 -21.53
C SER A 84 15.22 31.02 -22.04
N SER A 85 15.19 32.33 -22.30
CA SER A 85 13.96 33.04 -22.71
C SER A 85 13.41 32.61 -24.07
N TYR A 86 14.25 31.99 -24.90
CA TYR A 86 13.87 31.47 -26.22
C TYR A 86 13.51 29.98 -26.19
N ALA A 87 13.71 29.29 -25.06
CA ALA A 87 13.29 27.90 -24.96
C ALA A 87 11.77 27.79 -24.82
N PRO A 88 11.14 26.73 -25.37
CA PRO A 88 9.73 26.46 -25.16
C PRO A 88 9.39 26.48 -23.67
N SER A 89 8.44 27.32 -23.25
CA SER A 89 8.17 27.51 -21.81
C SER A 89 7.07 26.60 -21.26
N TYR A 90 6.39 25.84 -22.12
CA TYR A 90 5.21 25.04 -21.77
C TYR A 90 5.18 23.71 -22.52
N ASP A 91 4.66 22.67 -21.86
CA ASP A 91 4.39 21.34 -22.43
C ASP A 91 2.88 21.06 -22.40
N ALA A 92 2.30 20.80 -23.58
CA ALA A 92 0.87 20.52 -23.77
C ALA A 92 0.59 19.07 -24.25
N THR A 93 1.60 18.19 -24.30
CA THR A 93 1.48 16.83 -24.87
C THR A 93 0.36 15.98 -24.25
N PHE A 94 0.05 16.20 -22.97
CA PHE A 94 -0.99 15.46 -22.24
C PHE A 94 -2.04 16.38 -21.60
N ALA A 95 -2.11 17.65 -22.00
CA ALA A 95 -3.04 18.61 -21.43
C ALA A 95 -4.45 18.43 -22.00
N SER A 96 -5.47 18.53 -21.14
CA SER A 96 -6.87 18.62 -21.53
C SER A 96 -7.41 20.05 -21.50
N LEU A 97 -6.70 20.95 -20.81
CA LEU A 97 -7.03 22.36 -20.69
C LEU A 97 -6.15 23.20 -21.60
N THR A 98 -6.68 24.35 -22.04
CA THR A 98 -5.90 25.35 -22.78
C THR A 98 -4.88 26.05 -21.86
N LYS A 99 -3.94 26.79 -22.48
CA LYS A 99 -2.94 27.55 -21.73
C LYS A 99 -3.62 28.59 -20.84
N GLU A 100 -4.59 29.30 -21.38
CA GLU A 100 -5.33 30.37 -20.71
C GLU A 100 -6.11 29.83 -19.50
N GLU A 101 -6.83 28.72 -19.67
CA GLU A 101 -7.56 28.05 -18.59
C GLU A 101 -6.62 27.53 -17.50
N SER A 102 -5.53 26.88 -17.90
CA SER A 102 -4.53 26.37 -16.95
C SER A 102 -3.92 27.52 -16.15
N HIS A 103 -3.59 28.63 -16.81
CA HIS A 103 -2.99 29.80 -16.17
C HIS A 103 -3.96 30.50 -15.21
N LEU A 104 -5.25 30.54 -15.54
CA LEU A 104 -6.29 31.04 -14.65
C LEU A 104 -6.35 30.20 -13.37
N ILE A 105 -6.41 28.87 -13.52
CA ILE A 105 -6.44 27.93 -12.40
C ILE A 105 -5.19 28.07 -11.53
N TYR A 106 -3.99 28.07 -12.14
CA TYR A 106 -2.75 28.25 -11.38
C TYR A 106 -2.71 29.60 -10.66
N HIS A 107 -3.17 30.68 -11.29
CA HIS A 107 -3.20 31.99 -10.65
C HIS A 107 -4.15 32.01 -9.43
N THR A 108 -5.32 31.39 -9.53
CA THR A 108 -6.27 31.33 -8.40
C THR A 108 -5.82 30.39 -7.29
N LEU A 109 -5.14 29.29 -7.63
CA LEU A 109 -4.65 28.32 -6.67
C LEU A 109 -3.35 28.74 -5.98
N LEU A 110 -2.60 29.69 -6.53
CA LEU A 110 -1.41 30.24 -5.90
C LEU A 110 -1.73 31.29 -4.82
N ASP A 111 -2.96 31.84 -4.85
CA ASP A 111 -3.44 32.79 -3.84
C ASP A 111 -4.25 32.06 -2.75
N VAL A 112 -3.66 30.99 -2.19
CA VAL A 112 -4.31 30.16 -1.16
C VAL A 112 -4.64 30.97 0.09
N GLU A 113 -3.85 32.00 0.39
CA GLU A 113 -4.04 32.87 1.54
C GLU A 113 -5.33 33.69 1.42
N SER A 114 -5.67 34.19 0.23
CA SER A 114 -6.96 34.85 0.02
C SER A 114 -8.13 33.87 0.10
N LEU A 115 -7.95 32.62 -0.33
CA LEU A 115 -8.97 31.58 -0.19
C LEU A 115 -9.21 31.19 1.27
N ARG A 116 -8.18 31.21 2.13
CA ARG A 116 -8.32 30.97 3.58
C ARG A 116 -9.18 32.02 4.28
N SER A 117 -9.24 33.25 3.77
CA SER A 117 -10.10 34.31 4.32
C SER A 117 -11.60 33.96 4.23
N LEU A 118 -12.00 33.05 3.32
CA LEU A 118 -13.37 32.58 3.21
C LEU A 118 -13.81 31.73 4.41
N SER A 119 -12.87 31.25 5.24
CA SER A 119 -13.19 30.58 6.50
C SER A 119 -13.94 31.50 7.47
N GLU A 120 -13.64 32.80 7.46
CA GLU A 120 -14.35 33.81 8.27
C GLU A 120 -15.82 33.94 7.85
N LEU A 121 -16.15 33.56 6.61
CA LEU A 121 -17.51 33.54 6.07
C LEU A 121 -18.22 32.19 6.32
N GLY A 122 -17.57 31.25 7.01
CA GLY A 122 -18.11 29.93 7.31
C GLY A 122 -18.00 28.92 6.17
N VAL A 123 -17.13 29.17 5.18
CA VAL A 123 -16.81 28.21 4.12
C VAL A 123 -15.77 27.23 4.63
N ASP A 124 -15.96 25.93 4.39
CA ASP A 124 -14.97 24.91 4.71
C ASP A 124 -13.75 25.04 3.80
N VAL A 125 -12.58 25.18 4.43
CA VAL A 125 -11.28 25.40 3.77
C VAL A 125 -10.26 24.32 4.14
N GLU A 126 -10.64 23.26 4.86
CA GLU A 126 -9.67 22.21 5.27
C GLU A 126 -8.98 21.54 4.07
N PHE A 127 -9.68 21.44 2.95
CA PHE A 127 -9.15 20.86 1.69
C PHE A 127 -7.97 21.65 1.10
N LEU A 128 -7.82 22.95 1.42
CA LEU A 128 -6.74 23.77 0.86
C LEU A 128 -5.35 23.30 1.30
N SER A 129 -5.25 22.59 2.43
CA SER A 129 -4.01 21.99 2.91
C SER A 129 -3.50 20.89 1.96
N GLU A 130 -4.39 20.00 1.51
CA GLU A 130 -4.08 18.94 0.55
C GLU A 130 -3.75 19.54 -0.83
N VAL A 131 -4.45 20.61 -1.22
CA VAL A 131 -4.15 21.34 -2.47
C VAL A 131 -2.78 22.02 -2.41
N GLU A 132 -2.38 22.60 -1.29
CA GLU A 132 -1.03 23.15 -1.09
C GLU A 132 0.04 22.07 -1.21
N ASP A 133 -0.19 20.90 -0.61
CA ASP A 133 0.71 19.76 -0.71
C ASP A 133 0.83 19.25 -2.15
N ASP A 134 -0.29 19.19 -2.90
CA ASP A 134 -0.31 18.82 -4.31
C ASP A 134 0.40 19.85 -5.20
N ILE A 135 0.22 21.15 -4.94
CA ILE A 135 0.93 22.22 -5.65
C ILE A 135 2.43 22.13 -5.35
N ALA A 136 2.81 21.92 -4.10
CA ALA A 136 4.20 21.75 -3.70
C ALA A 136 4.82 20.47 -4.30
N ALA A 137 4.06 19.38 -4.40
CA ALA A 137 4.48 18.14 -5.05
C ALA A 137 4.61 18.31 -6.57
N SER A 138 3.72 19.08 -7.19
CA SER A 138 3.74 19.40 -8.62
C SER A 138 4.93 20.29 -9.00
N GLN A 139 5.30 21.21 -8.11
CA GLN A 139 6.48 22.07 -8.25
C GLN A 139 7.79 21.34 -7.93
N ARG A 140 7.75 20.32 -7.06
CA ARG A 140 8.88 19.40 -6.82
C ARG A 140 8.96 18.38 -7.94
N ASP A 141 9.49 18.83 -9.06
CA ASP A 141 10.26 18.05 -10.03
C ASP A 141 10.31 16.53 -9.77
N TYR A 142 9.40 15.78 -10.40
CA TYR A 142 9.67 14.38 -10.78
C TYR A 142 10.71 14.33 -11.91
N GLY A 143 11.82 15.04 -11.73
CA GLY A 143 12.99 14.93 -12.59
C GLY A 143 13.72 13.61 -12.34
N ILE A 144 14.84 13.43 -13.01
CA ILE A 144 15.76 12.29 -12.81
C ILE A 144 16.36 12.28 -11.37
N ALA A 145 16.24 13.37 -10.60
CA ALA A 145 16.88 13.55 -9.31
C ALA A 145 16.41 12.57 -8.19
N PRO A 146 15.11 12.29 -7.96
CA PRO A 146 14.68 11.30 -6.97
C PRO A 146 15.12 9.88 -7.35
N ALA A 147 15.10 9.54 -8.64
CA ALA A 147 15.60 8.26 -9.15
C ALA A 147 17.12 8.13 -8.93
N LEU A 148 17.89 9.18 -9.23
CA LEU A 148 19.34 9.22 -8.96
C LEU A 148 19.66 9.07 -7.47
N ARG A 149 18.91 9.75 -6.59
CA ARG A 149 19.06 9.62 -5.13
C ARG A 149 18.81 8.18 -4.68
N HIS A 150 17.72 7.57 -5.15
CA HIS A 150 17.42 6.18 -4.84
C HIS A 150 18.51 5.22 -5.33
N THR A 151 19.05 5.42 -6.54
CA THR A 151 20.15 4.59 -7.03
C THR A 151 21.44 4.79 -6.23
N ALA A 152 21.75 6.02 -5.80
CA ALA A 152 22.90 6.31 -4.95
C ALA A 152 22.77 5.62 -3.59
N ASP A 153 21.57 5.66 -2.99
CA ASP A 153 21.26 4.99 -1.72
C ASP A 153 21.45 3.47 -1.81
N LEU A 154 20.99 2.84 -2.90
CA LEU A 154 21.16 1.41 -3.14
C LEU A 154 22.63 1.02 -3.30
N ILE A 155 23.42 1.82 -4.04
CA ILE A 155 24.85 1.57 -4.22
C ILE A 155 25.58 1.66 -2.87
N GLN A 156 25.24 2.63 -2.03
CA GLN A 156 25.83 2.75 -0.69
C GLN A 156 25.48 1.58 0.22
N ARG A 157 24.22 1.12 0.19
CA ARG A 157 23.78 -0.06 0.97
C ARG A 157 24.47 -1.33 0.50
N LEU A 158 24.59 -1.51 -0.81
CA LEU A 158 25.24 -2.68 -1.40
C LEU A 158 26.74 -2.70 -1.11
N TYR A 159 27.41 -1.54 -1.15
CA TYR A 159 28.80 -1.41 -0.72
C TYR A 159 28.98 -1.82 0.75
N LYS A 160 28.08 -1.37 1.63
CA LYS A 160 28.11 -1.70 3.06
C LYS A 160 27.91 -3.20 3.29
N GLU A 161 26.91 -3.81 2.66
CA GLU A 161 26.67 -5.25 2.77
C GLU A 161 27.81 -6.09 2.22
N GLN A 162 28.47 -5.64 1.15
CA GLN A 162 29.64 -6.35 0.60
C GLN A 162 30.83 -6.27 1.55
N TRP A 163 31.08 -5.11 2.16
CA TRP A 163 32.12 -4.96 3.17
C TRP A 163 31.84 -5.81 4.41
N ASP A 164 30.60 -5.82 4.89
CA ASP A 164 30.20 -6.62 6.04
C ASP A 164 30.34 -8.14 5.77
N ARG A 165 30.20 -8.59 4.51
CA ARG A 165 30.38 -10.00 4.10
C ARG A 165 31.84 -10.39 3.91
N VAL A 166 32.72 -9.43 3.59
CA VAL A 166 34.13 -9.69 3.33
C VAL A 166 34.92 -9.87 4.63
N ASP A 167 34.39 -9.45 5.78
CA ASP A 167 35.22 -9.26 6.98
C ASP A 167 35.28 -10.40 8.00
N VAL A 168 34.57 -11.54 7.92
CA VAL A 168 34.69 -12.56 9.01
C VAL A 168 34.75 -14.07 8.65
N GLU A 169 34.04 -14.64 7.67
CA GLU A 169 33.92 -16.14 7.63
C GLU A 169 33.96 -16.80 6.24
N PHE A 170 34.13 -16.05 5.14
CA PHE A 170 33.77 -16.52 3.80
C PHE A 170 34.82 -17.34 3.04
N LEU A 171 36.03 -17.57 3.58
CA LEU A 171 37.07 -18.34 2.84
C LEU A 171 37.11 -19.84 3.17
N SER A 172 36.41 -20.31 4.21
CA SER A 172 36.41 -21.73 4.59
C SER A 172 35.17 -22.52 4.17
N GLU A 173 34.02 -21.87 3.96
CA GLU A 173 32.75 -22.55 3.58
C GLU A 173 32.50 -22.58 2.06
N VAL A 174 33.20 -21.74 1.29
CA VAL A 174 32.94 -21.56 -0.14
C VAL A 174 33.43 -22.74 -1.00
N GLU A 175 34.38 -23.54 -0.53
CA GLU A 175 34.89 -24.66 -1.32
C GLU A 175 33.89 -25.83 -1.39
N ASP A 176 33.08 -26.02 -0.35
CA ASP A 176 32.09 -27.10 -0.29
C ASP A 176 30.75 -26.75 -0.97
N ASP A 177 30.34 -25.48 -0.95
CA ASP A 177 29.07 -25.03 -1.56
C ASP A 177 29.15 -24.74 -3.07
N ILE A 178 30.34 -24.48 -3.61
CA ILE A 178 30.55 -24.32 -5.06
C ILE A 178 30.20 -25.60 -5.83
N ALA A 179 30.31 -26.78 -5.21
CA ALA A 179 29.92 -28.06 -5.81
C ALA A 179 28.39 -28.21 -5.95
N ALA A 180 27.60 -27.56 -5.10
CA ALA A 180 26.14 -27.67 -5.08
C ALA A 180 25.45 -26.64 -6.00
N SER A 181 26.07 -25.49 -6.25
CA SER A 181 25.45 -24.36 -6.97
C SER A 181 25.76 -24.33 -8.47
N GLN A 182 25.70 -25.48 -9.15
CA GLN A 182 25.75 -25.55 -10.62
C GLN A 182 24.45 -25.08 -11.29
N ARG A 183 23.49 -24.47 -10.57
CA ARG A 183 22.19 -24.04 -11.13
C ARG A 183 22.12 -22.55 -11.54
N ASP A 184 22.99 -21.68 -11.02
CA ASP A 184 22.91 -20.22 -11.25
C ASP A 184 24.05 -19.66 -12.11
N TYR A 185 24.55 -20.44 -13.07
CA TYR A 185 25.66 -20.07 -13.95
C TYR A 185 25.44 -18.75 -14.71
N GLY A 186 24.20 -18.35 -14.98
CA GLY A 186 23.90 -17.12 -15.73
C GLY A 186 24.13 -15.84 -14.91
N ILE A 187 23.55 -15.76 -13.71
CA ILE A 187 23.59 -14.55 -12.88
C ILE A 187 25.00 -14.36 -12.30
N ALA A 188 25.63 -15.46 -11.84
CA ALA A 188 26.99 -15.40 -11.33
C ALA A 188 28.03 -15.07 -12.42
N SER A 189 27.81 -15.49 -13.67
CA SER A 189 28.68 -15.12 -14.79
C SER A 189 28.50 -13.66 -15.19
N ALA A 190 27.26 -13.16 -15.24
CA ALA A 190 26.96 -11.76 -15.54
C ALA A 190 27.53 -10.80 -14.48
N LEU A 191 27.41 -11.16 -13.19
CA LEU A 191 28.00 -10.38 -12.10
C LEU A 191 29.53 -10.40 -12.15
N ARG A 192 30.15 -11.54 -12.46
CA ARG A 192 31.60 -11.63 -12.68
C ARG A 192 32.07 -10.80 -13.88
N HIS A 193 31.30 -10.79 -14.97
CA HIS A 193 31.65 -10.01 -16.15
C HIS A 193 31.58 -8.50 -15.88
N THR A 194 30.51 -8.04 -15.22
CA THR A 194 30.33 -6.62 -14.87
C THR A 194 31.37 -6.14 -13.85
N ALA A 195 31.69 -6.95 -12.83
CA ALA A 195 32.76 -6.64 -11.88
C ALA A 195 34.13 -6.49 -12.57
N ASN A 196 34.47 -7.40 -13.50
CA ASN A 196 35.71 -7.32 -14.27
C ASN A 196 35.76 -6.07 -15.17
N LEU A 197 34.63 -5.68 -15.76
CA LEU A 197 34.55 -4.50 -16.61
C LEU A 197 34.76 -3.21 -15.80
N ILE A 198 34.17 -3.12 -14.61
CA ILE A 198 34.36 -2.00 -13.68
C ILE A 198 35.84 -1.90 -13.26
N GLN A 199 36.46 -3.02 -12.90
CA GLN A 199 37.88 -3.03 -12.53
C GLN A 199 38.81 -2.62 -13.68
N ARG A 200 38.51 -3.06 -14.92
CA ARG A 200 39.25 -2.62 -16.11
C ARG A 200 39.11 -1.12 -16.35
N LEU A 201 37.89 -0.60 -16.31
CA LEU A 201 37.65 0.82 -16.52
C LEU A 201 38.32 1.68 -15.45
N TYR A 202 38.28 1.24 -14.19
CA TYR A 202 38.97 1.92 -13.10
C TYR A 202 40.48 1.95 -13.32
N LYS A 203 41.08 0.82 -13.73
CA LYS A 203 42.50 0.75 -14.04
C LYS A 203 42.87 1.64 -15.23
N GLU A 204 42.10 1.63 -16.31
CA GLU A 204 42.33 2.50 -17.46
C GLU A 204 42.22 3.99 -17.12
N GLN A 205 41.30 4.36 -16.22
CA GLN A 205 41.17 5.73 -15.74
C GLN A 205 42.40 6.15 -14.94
N TRP A 206 42.89 5.29 -14.05
CA TRP A 206 44.11 5.54 -13.28
C TRP A 206 45.36 5.59 -14.16
N ASP A 207 45.52 4.65 -15.10
CA ASP A 207 46.64 4.67 -16.05
C ASP A 207 46.63 5.95 -16.89
N ARG A 208 45.45 6.49 -17.23
CA ARG A 208 45.31 7.79 -17.91
C ARG A 208 45.68 8.97 -17.02
N ILE A 209 45.30 8.95 -15.76
CA ILE A 209 45.65 10.00 -14.80
C ILE A 209 47.17 10.02 -14.58
N ASP A 210 47.77 8.86 -14.32
CA ASP A 210 49.23 8.71 -14.18
C ASP A 210 49.98 9.14 -15.45
N PHE A 211 49.46 8.81 -16.63
CA PHE A 211 50.01 9.26 -17.91
C PHE A 211 49.95 10.78 -18.07
N LEU A 212 48.84 11.41 -17.68
CA LEU A 212 48.73 12.87 -17.72
C LEU A 212 49.65 13.52 -16.70
N GLU A 213 49.75 13.01 -15.47
CA GLU A 213 50.65 13.54 -14.45
C GLU A 213 52.13 13.43 -14.87
N THR A 214 52.54 12.31 -15.47
CA THR A 214 53.92 12.13 -15.98
C THR A 214 54.25 13.02 -17.18
N HIS A 215 53.27 13.32 -18.05
CA HIS A 215 53.48 14.23 -19.19
C HIS A 215 53.38 15.71 -18.84
N PHE A 216 52.58 16.09 -17.84
CA PHE A 216 52.50 17.47 -17.35
C PHE A 216 53.60 17.83 -16.35
N SER A 217 54.21 16.85 -15.68
CA SER A 217 55.36 17.05 -14.78
C SER A 217 56.71 17.22 -15.51
N ASN A 218 56.80 16.85 -16.79
CA ASN A 218 58.02 16.99 -17.62
C ASN A 218 58.01 18.22 -18.56
N ARG A 219 57.23 19.26 -18.25
CA ARG A 219 57.25 20.56 -18.95
C ARG A 219 57.66 21.70 -18.04
#